data_AF-A0A838BBP7-F1
#
_entry.id   AF-A0A838BBP7-F1
#
_cell.length_a   1.000
_cell.length_b   1.000
_cell.length_c   1.000
_cell.angle_alpha   90.00
_cell.angle_beta   90.00
_cell.angle_gamma   90.00
#
_symmetry.space_group_name_H-M   'P 1'
#
loop_
_entity.id
_entity.type
_entity.pdbx_description
1 polymer ?
#
loop_
_entity_poly.entity_id
_entity_poly.type
_entity_poly.pdbx_seq_one_letter_code
_entity_poly.pdbx_strand_id
1 'polypeptide(L)'
;MTTTDHFIGAEAGYARRPSFSLFFRLYAAAKWALLWLPRFWKARSQLAFLAAMSECERRDIGLTGCDVENALALPVDRDPTEVLAQVVADRRLRRER
;
A
#
# COMPACT_ATOMS: atom_id res chain seq x y z
N MET A 1 -25.37 39.80 56.02
CA MET A 1 -26.46 39.26 55.19
C MET A 1 -25.83 38.67 53.95
N THR A 2 -25.73 37.34 53.93
CA THR A 2 -25.05 36.54 52.91
C THR A 2 -26.06 36.10 51.86
N THR A 3 -25.88 36.53 50.60
CA THR A 3 -26.56 35.92 49.46
C THR A 3 -25.50 35.45 48.47
N THR A 4 -25.14 34.18 48.63
CA THR A 4 -24.55 33.35 47.58
C THR A 4 -25.67 32.94 46.64
N ASP A 5 -25.76 33.55 45.47
CA ASP A 5 -26.58 33.03 44.37
C ASP A 5 -25.72 32.08 43.51
N HIS A 6 -25.98 30.79 43.69
CA HIS A 6 -25.64 29.75 42.72
C HIS A 6 -26.86 29.51 41.83
N PHE A 7 -26.73 29.78 40.53
CA PHE A 7 -27.51 29.15 39.46
C PHE A 7 -26.65 29.25 38.19
N ILE A 8 -25.82 28.26 37.85
CA ILE A 8 -26.16 27.05 37.09
C ILE A 8 -27.04 27.35 35.88
N GLY A 9 -26.47 27.19 34.69
CA GLY A 9 -27.23 26.87 33.48
C GLY A 9 -27.33 27.99 32.45
N ALA A 10 -26.26 28.19 31.68
CA ALA A 10 -26.40 28.57 30.28
C ALA A 10 -25.26 27.89 29.53
N GLU A 11 -25.43 26.57 29.37
CA GLU A 11 -24.81 25.72 28.37
C GLU A 11 -24.31 26.57 27.20
N ALA A 12 -22.99 26.70 27.12
CA ALA A 12 -22.32 27.20 25.94
C ALA A 12 -22.80 26.33 24.78
N GLY A 13 -23.72 26.89 23.98
CA GLY A 13 -24.18 26.34 22.72
C GLY A 13 -23.00 26.30 21.75
N TYR A 14 -22.07 25.38 21.97
CA TYR A 14 -21.09 24.97 21.00
C TYR A 14 -21.88 24.32 19.88
N ALA A 15 -22.23 25.15 18.91
CA ALA A 15 -22.77 24.75 17.63
C ALA A 15 -21.98 23.52 17.16
N ARG A 16 -22.67 22.38 17.15
CA ARG A 16 -22.19 21.14 16.54
C ARG A 16 -22.08 21.40 15.04
N ARG A 17 -21.03 22.11 14.62
CA ARG A 17 -20.68 22.25 13.22
C ARG A 17 -20.40 20.84 12.72
N PRO A 18 -21.17 20.29 11.77
CA PRO A 18 -20.82 19.02 11.17
C PRO A 18 -19.43 19.17 10.55
N SER A 19 -18.55 18.30 11.02
CA SER A 19 -17.12 18.27 10.79
C SER A 19 -16.81 18.13 9.29
N PHE A 20 -16.65 19.25 8.59
CA PHE A 20 -16.03 19.30 7.26
C PHE A 20 -14.73 18.48 7.21
N SER A 21 -13.99 18.44 8.31
CA SER A 21 -12.79 17.62 8.49
C SER A 21 -13.00 16.12 8.24
N LEU A 22 -14.18 15.58 8.51
CA LEU A 22 -14.51 14.16 8.30
C LEU A 22 -14.67 13.85 6.81
N PHE A 23 -15.35 14.73 6.08
CA PHE A 23 -15.49 14.62 4.62
C PHE A 23 -14.14 14.76 3.91
N PHE A 24 -13.30 15.71 4.34
CA PHE A 24 -11.94 15.84 3.78
C PHE A 24 -11.09 14.59 4.03
N ARG A 25 -11.18 13.98 5.22
CA ARG A 25 -10.47 12.72 5.52
C ARG A 25 -10.99 11.56 4.69
N LEU A 26 -12.30 11.42 4.52
CA LEU A 26 -12.88 10.39 3.66
C LEU A 26 -12.45 10.57 2.20
N TYR A 27 -12.49 11.80 1.70
CA TYR A 27 -12.08 12.12 0.34
C TYR A 27 -10.59 11.82 0.12
N ALA A 28 -9.73 12.21 1.06
CA ALA A 28 -8.30 11.91 0.98
C ALA A 28 -8.03 10.41 1.00
N ALA A 29 -8.69 9.65 1.88
CA ALA A 29 -8.58 8.20 1.94
C ALA A 29 -9.11 7.52 0.65
N ALA A 30 -10.26 7.98 0.14
CA ALA A 30 -10.84 7.49 -1.10
C ALA A 30 -9.92 7.75 -2.30
N LYS A 31 -9.38 8.98 -2.42
CA LYS A 31 -8.43 9.34 -3.48
C LYS A 31 -7.15 8.50 -3.38
N TRP A 32 -6.63 8.30 -2.18
CA TRP A 32 -5.45 7.46 -1.96
C TRP A 32 -5.71 6.01 -2.37
N ALA A 33 -6.84 5.43 -1.92
CA ALA A 33 -7.24 4.08 -2.31
C ALA A 33 -7.44 3.95 -3.83
N LEU A 34 -8.09 4.93 -4.47
CA LEU A 34 -8.34 4.93 -5.92
C LEU A 34 -7.05 4.99 -6.74
N LEU A 35 -6.02 5.68 -6.23
CA LEU A 35 -4.69 5.74 -6.88
C LEU A 35 -3.81 4.54 -6.54
N TRP A 36 -4.02 3.93 -5.37
CA TRP A 36 -3.27 2.75 -4.92
C TRP A 36 -3.72 1.47 -5.62
N LEU A 37 -5.03 1.28 -5.81
CA LEU A 37 -5.60 0.05 -6.39
C LEU A 37 -5.06 -0.29 -7.78
N PRO A 38 -4.97 0.67 -8.74
CA PRO A 38 -4.40 0.40 -10.06
C PRO A 38 -2.91 0.05 -10.00
N ARG A 39 -2.14 0.68 -9.09
CA ARG A 39 -0.71 0.39 -8.90
C ARG A 39 -0.52 -1.03 -8.35
N PHE A 40 -1.31 -1.40 -7.35
CA PHE A 40 -1.33 -2.75 -6.79
C PHE A 40 -1.66 -3.80 -7.86
N TRP A 41 -2.73 -3.56 -8.64
CA TRP A 41 -3.14 -4.47 -9.70
C TRP A 41 -2.11 -4.62 -10.80
N LYS A 42 -1.43 -3.54 -11.20
CA LYS A 42 -0.36 -3.59 -12.20
C LYS A 42 0.81 -4.46 -11.73
N ALA A 43 1.29 -4.25 -10.50
CA ALA A 43 2.36 -5.07 -9.93
C ALA A 43 1.96 -6.54 -9.87
N ARG A 44 0.72 -6.82 -9.48
CA ARG A 44 0.22 -8.18 -9.32
C ARG A 44 -0.06 -8.90 -10.65
N SER A 45 -0.48 -8.17 -11.69
CA SER A 45 -0.68 -8.72 -13.02
C SER A 45 0.64 -9.08 -13.70
N GLN A 46 1.69 -8.28 -13.49
CA GLN A 46 3.04 -8.60 -13.96
C GLN A 46 3.58 -9.88 -13.32
N LEU A 47 3.39 -10.05 -12.00
CA LEU A 47 3.77 -11.29 -11.31
C LEU A 47 2.92 -12.48 -11.76
N ALA A 48 1.62 -12.28 -11.99
CA ALA A 48 0.75 -13.35 -12.52
C ALA A 48 1.18 -13.79 -13.93
N PHE A 49 1.61 -12.85 -14.78
CA PHE A 49 2.18 -13.16 -16.08
C PHE A 49 3.46 -14.00 -15.95
N LEU A 50 4.38 -13.60 -15.07
CA LEU A 50 5.61 -14.37 -14.81
C LEU A 50 5.32 -15.77 -14.24
N ALA A 51 4.31 -15.90 -13.37
CA ALA A 51 3.90 -17.20 -12.83
C ALA A 51 3.27 -18.11 -13.91
N ALA A 52 2.60 -17.53 -14.90
CA ALA A 52 2.00 -18.25 -16.01
C ALA A 52 3.04 -18.68 -17.08
N MET A 53 4.20 -18.03 -17.15
CA MET A 53 5.28 -18.42 -18.07
C MET A 53 5.82 -19.82 -17.75
N SER A 54 6.26 -20.52 -18.79
CA SER A 54 6.91 -21.82 -18.62
C SER A 54 8.23 -21.69 -17.86
N GLU A 55 8.68 -22.78 -17.23
CA GLU A 55 9.95 -22.78 -16.48
C GLU A 55 11.14 -22.45 -17.40
N CYS A 56 11.10 -22.90 -18.66
CA CYS A 56 12.14 -22.59 -19.65
C CYS A 56 12.22 -21.08 -19.93
N GLU A 57 11.10 -20.43 -20.20
CA GLU A 57 11.06 -18.99 -20.47
C GLU A 57 11.44 -18.16 -19.23
N ARG A 58 11.01 -18.58 -18.03
CA ARG A 58 11.45 -17.95 -16.77
C ARG A 58 12.95 -18.08 -16.56
N ARG A 59 13.52 -19.23 -16.90
CA ARG A 59 14.95 -19.48 -16.74
C ARG A 59 15.80 -18.67 -17.72
N ASP A 60 15.29 -18.37 -18.90
CA ASP A 60 15.94 -17.49 -19.89
C ASP A 60 16.14 -16.07 -19.34
N ILE A 61 15.13 -15.54 -18.64
CA ILE A 61 15.24 -14.26 -17.91
C ILE A 61 16.01 -14.36 -16.58
N GLY A 62 16.51 -15.55 -16.22
CA GLY A 62 17.29 -15.79 -15.01
C GLY A 62 16.47 -15.89 -13.73
N LEU A 63 15.15 -16.04 -13.83
CA LEU A 63 14.23 -16.22 -12.72
C LEU A 63 13.85 -17.69 -12.53
N THR A 64 13.46 -18.03 -11.32
CA THR A 64 12.92 -19.34 -10.94
C THR A 64 11.48 -19.18 -10.44
N GLY A 65 10.69 -20.26 -10.46
CA GLY A 65 9.34 -20.24 -9.87
C GLY A 65 9.33 -19.74 -8.42
N CYS A 66 10.30 -20.16 -7.62
CA CYS A 66 10.44 -19.72 -6.24
C CYS A 66 10.66 -18.22 -6.11
N ASP A 67 11.36 -17.56 -7.04
CA ASP A 67 11.56 -16.10 -6.97
C ASP A 67 10.26 -15.35 -7.20
N VAL A 68 9.43 -15.85 -8.13
CA VAL A 68 8.11 -15.26 -8.41
C VAL A 68 7.20 -15.46 -7.20
N GLU A 69 7.16 -16.66 -6.63
CA GLU A 69 6.41 -16.92 -5.39
C GLU A 69 6.88 -16.05 -4.21
N ASN A 70 8.18 -15.86 -4.07
CA ASN A 70 8.73 -15.02 -3.01
C ASN A 70 8.41 -13.53 -3.25
N ALA A 71 8.42 -13.08 -4.51
CA ALA A 71 8.00 -11.74 -4.89
C ALA A 71 6.49 -11.51 -4.67
N LEU A 72 5.67 -12.56 -4.79
CA LEU A 72 4.25 -12.53 -4.47
C LEU A 72 3.96 -12.36 -2.97
N ALA A 73 4.91 -12.77 -2.12
CA ALA A 73 4.82 -12.60 -0.67
C ALA A 73 5.32 -11.23 -0.18
N LEU A 74 5.82 -10.37 -1.07
CA LEU A 74 6.32 -9.05 -0.69
C LEU A 74 5.19 -8.10 -0.22
N PRO A 75 5.51 -7.15 0.68
CA PRO A 75 4.60 -6.07 1.02
C PRO A 75 4.22 -5.26 -0.22
N VAL A 76 2.96 -4.81 -0.28
CA VAL A 76 2.42 -4.09 -1.44
C VAL A 76 3.19 -2.83 -1.80
N ASP A 77 3.83 -2.19 -0.83
CA ASP A 77 4.58 -0.95 -1.07
C ASP A 77 5.88 -1.16 -1.85
N ARG A 78 6.32 -2.42 -2.04
CA ARG A 78 7.56 -2.74 -2.74
C ARG A 78 7.27 -3.11 -4.20
N ASP A 79 7.97 -2.49 -5.14
CA ASP A 79 7.87 -2.87 -6.56
C ASP A 79 8.49 -4.26 -6.75
N PRO A 80 7.69 -5.27 -7.13
CA PRO A 80 8.22 -6.63 -7.32
C PRO A 80 9.22 -6.71 -8.48
N THR A 81 9.13 -5.79 -9.45
CA THR A 81 10.04 -5.75 -10.59
C THR A 81 11.46 -5.42 -10.15
N GLU A 82 11.61 -4.43 -9.25
CA GLU A 82 12.90 -4.04 -8.70
C GLU A 82 13.53 -5.17 -7.88
N VAL A 83 12.72 -5.87 -7.08
CA VAL A 83 13.22 -7.00 -6.27
C VAL A 83 13.69 -8.15 -7.15
N LEU A 84 12.92 -8.51 -8.18
CA LEU A 84 13.31 -9.57 -9.12
C LEU A 84 14.56 -9.18 -9.91
N ALA A 85 14.68 -7.93 -10.35
CA ALA A 85 15.87 -7.42 -11.03
C ALA A 85 17.11 -7.52 -10.12
N GLN A 86 16.96 -7.21 -8.82
CA GLN A 86 18.05 -7.33 -7.85
C GLN A 86 18.46 -8.80 -7.65
N VAL A 87 17.51 -9.73 -7.57
CA VAL A 87 17.80 -11.17 -7.45
C VAL A 87 18.58 -11.68 -8.67
N VAL A 88 18.18 -11.28 -9.87
CA VAL A 88 18.90 -11.65 -11.11
C VAL A 88 20.32 -11.06 -11.11
N ALA A 89 20.47 -9.80 -10.71
CA ALA A 89 21.76 -9.14 -10.61
C ALA A 89 22.70 -9.83 -9.60
N ASP A 90 22.21 -10.18 -8.40
CA ASP A 90 23.00 -10.89 -7.38
C ASP A 90 23.47 -12.25 -7.89
N ARG A 91 22.60 -12.99 -8.60
CA ARG A 91 22.98 -14.28 -9.20
C ARG A 91 24.02 -14.12 -10.30
N ARG A 92 23.91 -13.11 -11.16
CA ARG A 92 24.90 -12.84 -12.20
C ARG A 92 26.27 -12.53 -11.57
N LEU A 93 26.29 -11.66 -10.58
CA LEU A 93 27.50 -11.32 -9.84
C LEU A 93 28.16 -12.55 -9.19
N ARG A 94 27.38 -13.47 -8.63
CA ARG A 94 27.91 -14.73 -8.05
C ARG A 94 28.48 -15.70 -9.07
N ARG A 95 28.08 -15.62 -10.35
CA ARG A 95 28.62 -16.47 -11.43
C ARG A 95 29.90 -15.91 -12.03
N GLU A 96 30.09 -14.60 -11.94
CA GLU A 96 31.28 -13.89 -12.44
C GLU A 96 32.44 -13.89 -11.43
N ARG A 97 32.19 -14.30 -10.18
CA ARG A 97 33.20 -14.52 -9.14
C ARG A 97 33.63 -15.98 -9.08
#